data_AF-A0A812TK38-F1
#
_entry.id   AF-A0A812TK38-F1
#
_cell.length_a   1.000
_cell.length_b   1.000
_cell.length_c   1.000
_cell.angle_alpha   90.00
_cell.angle_beta   90.00
_cell.angle_gamma   90.00
#
_symmetry.space_group_name_H-M   'P 1'
#
loop_
_entity.id
_entity.type
_entity.pdbx_description
1 polymer ?
#
loop_
_entity_poly.entity_id
_entity_poly.type
_entity_poly.pdbx_seq_one_letter_code
_entity_poly.pdbx_strand_id
1 'polypeptide(L)'
;MRGARKVQLTKKKGIAKKKRTKAAAPDVEVEDVEDVERGCEAEEIEHPCTQRYTAVVVVITSALFTLISIYVAQMWSTSPSDGLALVMSGQQQDASITNPLFSLRSAGAGVAPGIEVRARSVRTAKDGLWSVQDAQQPAPETALTIIPQSITRSPIDTTQLTQLPAVPSLPSLPLSPRQRGSFKHPRILWIHLHGYGGTTICDMARSQGEKVARSQDNCNVMPDLCSTPKVFRTPCKKRASSLQYTFTAIERAVDDDDLSCLGSAGSQMQPTMLYGIMLRDPLAGIKSTWIGNELEKDMIVNAIRSREKPRNFQYHFCLPPFDTYQHFDNFAVRSLSGDYDVDPGAVTHWHLARAKEVLSKLDVILILEQLPDHMPQLHTVFGWDGVTDNPFRSHRHRIPKNAMSPGEEAFLKKVNTFDYELYEFGKELALQRTLQAKLRSVS
;
A
#
# COMPACT_ATOMS: atom_id res chain seq x y z
N MET A 1 -44.60 -55.67 -16.20
CA MET A 1 -45.24 -54.55 -15.47
C MET A 1 -44.34 -53.32 -15.58
N ARG A 2 -44.68 -52.37 -16.47
CA ARG A 2 -43.94 -51.11 -16.68
C ARG A 2 -44.73 -49.98 -16.02
N GLY A 3 -44.18 -49.39 -14.97
CA GLY A 3 -44.77 -48.25 -14.27
C GLY A 3 -44.26 -46.93 -14.85
N ALA A 4 -45.13 -46.21 -15.56
CA ALA A 4 -44.85 -44.88 -16.08
C ALA A 4 -44.98 -43.82 -14.96
N ARG A 5 -43.90 -43.11 -14.63
CA ARG A 5 -43.93 -41.91 -13.78
C ARG A 5 -44.25 -40.68 -14.64
N LYS A 6 -45.43 -40.08 -14.41
CA LYS A 6 -45.79 -38.75 -14.92
C LYS A 6 -45.03 -37.69 -14.12
N VAL A 7 -44.22 -36.89 -14.81
CA VAL A 7 -43.63 -35.65 -14.28
C VAL A 7 -44.64 -34.52 -14.50
N GLN A 8 -45.12 -33.91 -13.41
CA GLN A 8 -45.97 -32.72 -13.47
C GLN A 8 -45.09 -31.47 -13.60
N LEU A 9 -45.28 -30.70 -14.67
CA LEU A 9 -44.76 -29.34 -14.80
C LEU A 9 -45.58 -28.38 -13.92
N THR A 10 -44.96 -27.80 -12.89
CA THR A 10 -45.54 -26.69 -12.14
C THR A 10 -45.32 -25.37 -12.85
N LYS A 11 -46.42 -24.66 -13.13
CA LYS A 11 -46.49 -23.32 -13.73
C LYS A 11 -45.72 -22.29 -12.88
N LYS A 12 -44.76 -21.58 -13.48
CA LYS A 12 -44.15 -20.35 -12.94
C LYS A 12 -45.21 -19.24 -12.91
N LYS A 13 -45.59 -18.78 -11.71
CA LYS A 13 -46.36 -17.54 -11.51
C LYS A 13 -45.42 -16.33 -11.73
N GLY A 14 -45.83 -15.43 -12.61
CA GLY A 14 -45.15 -14.16 -12.85
C GLY A 14 -45.27 -13.23 -11.64
N ILE A 15 -44.14 -12.70 -11.18
CA ILE A 15 -44.08 -11.66 -10.16
C ILE A 15 -44.24 -10.31 -10.86
N ALA A 16 -45.36 -9.64 -10.60
CA ALA A 16 -45.63 -8.28 -11.05
C ALA A 16 -44.69 -7.29 -10.34
N LYS A 17 -43.93 -6.52 -11.11
CA LYS A 17 -43.13 -5.39 -10.60
C LYS A 17 -44.07 -4.24 -10.21
N LYS A 18 -44.23 -4.01 -8.91
CA LYS A 18 -44.94 -2.85 -8.36
C LYS A 18 -44.02 -1.62 -8.50
N LYS A 19 -44.36 -0.72 -9.43
CA LYS A 19 -43.73 0.60 -9.60
C LYS A 19 -44.05 1.43 -8.35
N ARG A 20 -43.05 1.75 -7.54
CA ARG A 20 -43.20 2.63 -6.36
C ARG A 20 -43.11 4.07 -6.85
N THR A 21 -44.24 4.75 -6.92
CA THR A 21 -44.34 6.20 -7.13
C THR A 21 -43.71 6.92 -5.93
N LYS A 22 -42.82 7.86 -6.23
CA LYS A 22 -42.12 8.72 -5.26
C LYS A 22 -43.09 9.83 -4.88
N ALA A 23 -43.52 9.87 -3.62
CA ALA A 23 -44.33 10.97 -3.10
C ALA A 23 -43.48 12.24 -3.04
N ALA A 24 -44.02 13.34 -3.55
CA ALA A 24 -43.46 14.68 -3.40
C ALA A 24 -43.56 15.10 -1.93
N ALA A 25 -42.49 15.70 -1.41
CA ALA A 25 -42.49 16.36 -0.12
C ALA A 25 -43.31 17.66 -0.23
N PRO A 26 -44.04 18.08 0.81
CA PRO A 26 -44.70 19.38 0.84
C PRO A 26 -43.66 20.51 0.96
N ASP A 27 -43.87 21.56 0.17
CA ASP A 27 -43.17 22.83 0.27
C ASP A 27 -43.43 23.43 1.66
N VAL A 28 -42.35 23.70 2.39
CA VAL A 28 -42.38 24.50 3.62
C VAL A 28 -41.96 25.90 3.21
N GLU A 29 -42.92 26.81 3.22
CA GLU A 29 -42.69 28.25 3.16
C GLU A 29 -41.85 28.65 4.37
N VAL A 30 -40.65 29.16 4.12
CA VAL A 30 -39.82 29.80 5.13
C VAL A 30 -40.16 31.28 5.06
N GLU A 31 -40.84 31.79 6.09
CA GLU A 31 -41.07 33.22 6.27
C GLU A 31 -39.74 33.93 6.50
N ASP A 32 -39.54 35.02 5.75
CA ASP A 32 -38.46 35.97 5.92
C ASP A 32 -38.62 36.69 7.27
N VAL A 33 -37.64 36.51 8.16
CA VAL A 33 -37.48 37.33 9.37
C VAL A 33 -36.39 38.35 9.08
N GLU A 34 -36.82 39.50 8.59
CA GLU A 34 -36.04 40.74 8.63
C GLU A 34 -36.15 41.40 10.01
N ASP A 35 -35.08 42.11 10.38
CA ASP A 35 -34.93 43.06 11.48
C ASP A 35 -34.94 42.52 12.93
N VAL A 36 -33.76 42.55 13.57
CA VAL A 36 -33.41 43.42 14.71
C VAL A 36 -31.97 43.09 15.12
N GLU A 37 -30.99 43.89 14.71
CA GLU A 37 -29.81 44.14 15.55
C GLU A 37 -29.49 45.64 15.55
N ARG A 38 -29.95 46.24 16.65
CA ARG A 38 -29.71 47.60 17.10
C ARG A 38 -28.37 47.60 17.83
N GLY A 39 -27.56 48.63 17.58
CA GLY A 39 -26.15 48.66 17.91
C GLY A 39 -25.74 48.50 19.37
N CYS A 40 -24.50 48.05 19.54
CA CYS A 40 -23.66 48.28 20.69
C CYS A 40 -22.27 48.67 20.19
N GLU A 41 -21.99 49.97 20.17
CA GLU A 41 -20.63 50.47 20.34
C GLU A 41 -20.21 50.11 21.77
N ALA A 42 -19.08 49.42 21.95
CA ALA A 42 -18.53 49.13 23.27
C ALA A 42 -17.02 49.32 23.25
N GLU A 43 -16.59 50.11 24.24
CA GLU A 43 -15.25 50.56 24.55
C GLU A 43 -14.24 49.43 24.77
N GLU A 44 -13.01 49.76 24.42
CA GLU A 44 -11.78 49.04 24.68
C GLU A 44 -11.47 49.07 26.19
N ILE A 45 -11.70 47.95 26.89
CA ILE A 45 -11.25 47.74 28.27
C ILE A 45 -10.24 46.58 28.29
N GLU A 46 -8.97 46.92 28.45
CA GLU A 46 -7.90 45.97 28.74
C GLU A 46 -8.12 45.34 30.13
N HIS A 47 -8.31 44.01 30.19
CA HIS A 47 -8.40 43.26 31.45
C HIS A 47 -7.29 42.19 31.59
N PRO A 48 -6.58 42.14 32.74
CA PRO A 48 -5.37 41.32 32.97
C PRO A 48 -5.68 39.87 33.40
N CYS A 49 -6.70 39.24 32.83
CA CYS A 49 -7.10 37.87 33.22
C CYS A 49 -6.42 36.75 32.43
N THR A 50 -5.81 37.03 31.27
CA THR A 50 -5.21 36.01 30.41
C THR A 50 -3.87 35.48 30.93
N GLN A 51 -3.06 36.27 31.65
CA GLN A 51 -1.75 35.83 32.13
C GLN A 51 -1.81 34.73 33.20
N ARG A 52 -2.86 34.70 34.04
CA ARG A 52 -2.98 33.69 35.11
C ARG A 52 -3.32 32.31 34.55
N TYR A 53 -4.12 32.24 33.49
CA TYR A 53 -4.46 30.96 32.85
C TYR A 53 -3.26 30.35 32.12
N THR A 54 -2.43 31.16 31.46
CA THR A 54 -1.23 30.66 30.79
C THR A 54 -0.23 30.06 31.77
N ALA A 55 -0.01 30.71 32.92
CA ALA A 55 0.90 30.21 33.95
C ALA A 55 0.44 28.85 34.52
N VAL A 56 -0.87 28.69 34.78
CA VAL A 56 -1.43 27.43 35.27
C VAL A 56 -1.27 26.30 34.25
N VAL A 57 -1.51 26.57 32.97
CA VAL A 57 -1.35 25.57 31.90
C VAL A 57 0.12 25.14 31.76
N VAL A 58 1.08 26.06 31.86
CA VAL A 58 2.52 25.74 31.79
C VAL A 58 2.97 24.90 32.98
N VAL A 59 2.48 25.19 34.20
CA VAL A 59 2.81 24.40 35.39
C VAL A 59 2.23 22.98 35.30
N ILE A 60 0.97 22.85 34.86
CA ILE A 60 0.32 21.54 34.72
C ILE A 60 1.02 20.68 33.66
N THR A 61 1.34 21.26 32.50
CA THR A 61 2.03 20.53 31.41
C THR A 61 3.44 20.10 31.79
N SER A 62 4.19 20.95 32.52
CA SER A 62 5.52 20.61 33.04
C SER A 62 5.48 19.48 34.09
N ALA A 63 4.51 19.54 35.00
CA ALA A 63 4.30 18.47 36.00
C ALA A 63 3.93 17.13 35.33
N LEU A 64 3.06 17.16 34.31
CA LEU A 64 2.67 15.95 33.57
C LEU A 64 3.87 15.32 32.85
N PHE A 65 4.71 16.15 32.21
CA PHE A 65 5.90 15.68 31.51
C PHE A 65 6.93 15.04 32.48
N THR A 66 7.07 15.63 33.67
CA THR A 66 7.96 15.11 34.71
C THR A 66 7.48 13.75 35.23
N LEU A 67 6.17 13.60 35.48
CA LEU A 67 5.57 12.33 35.93
C LEU A 67 5.69 11.22 34.87
N ILE A 68 5.48 11.55 33.59
CA ILE A 68 5.67 10.60 32.48
C ILE A 68 7.13 10.16 32.41
N SER A 69 8.08 11.08 32.56
CA SER A 69 9.52 10.77 32.53
C SER A 69 9.93 9.85 33.68
N ILE A 70 9.42 10.09 34.90
CA ILE A 70 9.65 9.22 36.07
C ILE A 70 9.06 7.82 35.82
N TYR A 71 7.84 7.73 35.29
CA TYR A 71 7.18 6.45 35.00
C TYR A 71 7.94 5.62 33.97
N VAL A 72 8.44 6.26 32.89
CA VAL A 72 9.27 5.60 31.88
C VAL A 72 10.60 5.12 32.49
N ALA A 73 11.25 5.94 33.32
CA ALA A 73 12.48 5.55 34.01
C ALA A 73 12.28 4.34 34.95
N GLN A 74 11.15 4.29 35.67
CA GLN A 74 10.79 3.17 36.55
C GLN A 74 10.47 1.88 35.77
N MET A 75 9.85 1.98 34.60
CA MET A 75 9.64 0.81 33.72
C MET A 75 10.96 0.27 33.17
N TRP A 76 11.95 1.13 32.94
CA TRP A 76 13.26 0.69 32.48
C TRP A 76 14.11 0.11 33.61
N SER A 77 13.97 0.60 34.85
CA SER A 77 14.73 0.08 35.99
C SER A 77 14.20 -1.24 36.58
N THR A 78 12.99 -1.66 36.20
CA THR A 78 12.34 -2.88 36.72
C THR A 78 12.28 -4.02 35.71
N SER A 79 12.99 -3.92 34.58
CA SER A 79 13.16 -5.07 33.69
C SER A 79 14.10 -6.09 34.36
N PRO A 80 13.63 -7.31 34.71
CA PRO A 80 14.48 -8.30 35.35
C PRO A 80 15.46 -8.85 34.32
N SER A 81 16.71 -8.39 34.40
CA SER A 81 17.84 -9.12 33.87
C SER A 81 18.14 -10.28 34.83
N ASP A 82 17.57 -11.46 34.58
CA ASP A 82 18.02 -12.76 35.09
C ASP A 82 17.31 -13.88 34.29
N GLY A 83 17.98 -14.86 33.68
CA GLY A 83 19.40 -15.14 33.69
C GLY A 83 19.83 -16.15 32.64
N LEU A 84 21.11 -16.11 32.32
CA LEU A 84 21.86 -17.20 31.72
C LEU A 84 23.30 -17.05 32.20
N ALA A 85 23.59 -17.74 33.30
CA ALA A 85 24.93 -18.02 33.77
C ALA A 85 25.32 -19.46 33.38
N LEU A 86 26.63 -19.64 33.16
CA LEU A 86 27.41 -20.85 32.82
C LEU A 86 27.42 -21.24 31.32
N VAL A 87 28.56 -21.43 30.64
CA VAL A 87 29.93 -21.81 31.05
C VAL A 87 30.99 -21.11 30.19
N MET A 88 32.10 -20.75 30.83
CA MET A 88 33.31 -20.15 30.25
C MET A 88 34.15 -21.12 29.42
N SER A 89 34.73 -20.65 28.31
CA SER A 89 36.18 -20.67 28.03
C SER A 89 36.45 -20.28 26.58
N GLY A 90 37.38 -19.36 26.34
CA GLY A 90 37.81 -18.99 24.99
C GLY A 90 38.50 -17.64 24.90
N GLN A 91 39.84 -17.69 24.98
CA GLN A 91 40.85 -16.64 24.87
C GLN A 91 40.47 -15.28 24.25
N GLN A 92 40.81 -14.25 25.03
CA GLN A 92 40.90 -12.84 24.66
C GLN A 92 42.23 -12.60 23.91
N GLN A 93 42.17 -12.06 22.69
CA GLN A 93 43.31 -11.44 22.02
C GLN A 93 43.05 -9.93 21.94
N ASP A 94 44.06 -9.19 22.40
CA ASP A 94 44.12 -7.74 22.45
C ASP A 94 44.15 -7.12 21.06
N ALA A 95 43.34 -6.09 20.84
CA ALA A 95 43.52 -5.14 19.75
C ALA A 95 43.37 -3.72 20.30
N SER A 96 44.51 -3.03 20.35
CA SER A 96 44.70 -1.66 20.78
C SER A 96 43.95 -0.65 19.90
N ILE A 97 43.19 0.23 20.54
CA ILE A 97 42.60 1.43 19.93
C ILE A 97 43.62 2.57 20.03
N THR A 98 44.03 3.14 18.90
CA THR A 98 44.73 4.43 18.83
C THR A 98 43.84 5.46 18.13
N ASN A 99 43.33 6.42 18.89
CA ASN A 99 42.76 7.67 18.38
C ASN A 99 43.87 8.66 18.01
N PRO A 100 43.70 9.48 16.97
CA PRO A 100 44.33 10.78 16.93
C PRO A 100 43.31 11.92 17.08
N LEU A 101 43.70 12.83 17.99
CA LEU A 101 43.18 14.16 18.23
C LEU A 101 42.92 14.93 16.92
N PHE A 102 41.75 15.58 16.83
CA PHE A 102 41.57 16.74 15.96
C PHE A 102 41.56 18.03 16.80
N SER A 103 42.54 18.87 16.49
CA SER A 103 42.80 20.18 17.07
C SER A 103 41.85 21.24 16.50
N LEU A 104 41.02 21.84 17.36
CA LEU A 104 40.28 23.07 17.08
C LEU A 104 41.24 24.27 17.04
N ARG A 105 41.33 24.93 15.89
CA ARG A 105 41.88 26.30 15.78
C ARG A 105 40.75 27.28 15.53
N SER A 106 40.65 28.26 16.43
CA SER A 106 39.83 29.45 16.33
C SER A 106 40.55 30.54 15.52
N ALA A 107 39.82 31.13 14.59
CA ALA A 107 40.02 32.44 13.98
C ALA A 107 38.70 32.75 13.27
N GLY A 108 38.11 33.93 13.24
CA GLY A 108 38.49 35.28 13.63
C GLY A 108 37.40 36.16 13.02
N ALA A 109 37.04 37.25 13.72
CA ALA A 109 35.96 38.15 13.36
C ALA A 109 36.12 38.79 11.98
N GLY A 110 34.98 39.05 11.31
CA GLY A 110 34.89 39.86 10.10
C GLY A 110 33.47 40.41 9.93
N VAL A 111 33.25 41.64 10.38
CA VAL A 111 32.04 42.44 10.21
C VAL A 111 32.11 43.14 8.85
N ALA A 112 31.04 43.07 8.05
CA ALA A 112 30.72 44.07 7.02
C ALA A 112 29.19 44.08 6.75
N PRO A 113 28.56 45.28 6.64
CA PRO A 113 27.11 45.40 6.46
C PRO A 113 26.72 45.69 5.01
N GLY A 114 25.45 45.41 4.68
CA GLY A 114 24.72 46.13 3.64
C GLY A 114 24.34 45.34 2.40
N ILE A 115 23.18 44.68 2.43
CA ILE A 115 22.37 44.44 1.23
C ILE A 115 20.91 44.75 1.56
N GLU A 116 20.43 45.82 0.95
CA GLU A 116 19.07 46.35 0.98
C GLU A 116 18.18 45.47 0.09
N VAL A 117 17.32 44.63 0.68
CA VAL A 117 16.34 43.84 -0.08
C VAL A 117 15.04 44.63 -0.17
N ARG A 118 14.83 45.20 -1.34
CA ARG A 118 13.61 45.93 -1.75
C ARG A 118 12.44 44.94 -1.85
N ALA A 119 11.55 44.95 -0.86
CA ALA A 119 10.31 44.20 -0.88
C ALA A 119 9.38 44.72 -2.01
N ARG A 120 9.17 43.90 -3.04
CA ARG A 120 8.19 44.16 -4.09
C ARG A 120 6.87 43.53 -3.67
N SER A 121 5.91 44.37 -3.31
CA SER A 121 4.50 44.00 -3.12
C SER A 121 3.95 43.44 -4.43
N VAL A 122 3.65 42.15 -4.46
CA VAL A 122 2.88 41.52 -5.54
C VAL A 122 1.44 41.43 -5.06
N ARG A 123 0.58 42.24 -5.70
CA ARG A 123 -0.88 42.18 -5.54
C ARG A 123 -1.38 40.85 -6.09
N THR A 124 -2.09 40.11 -5.24
CA THR A 124 -2.92 38.97 -5.63
C THR A 124 -4.15 39.48 -6.36
N ALA A 125 -4.21 39.27 -7.68
CA ALA A 125 -5.46 39.30 -8.43
C ALA A 125 -6.01 37.87 -8.46
N LYS A 126 -7.07 37.66 -7.68
CA LYS A 126 -8.07 36.63 -7.95
C LYS A 126 -8.83 37.03 -9.22
N ASP A 127 -9.50 36.03 -9.80
CA ASP A 127 -10.48 36.12 -10.91
C ASP A 127 -9.93 35.62 -12.25
N GLY A 128 -10.14 34.32 -12.46
CA GLY A 128 -9.91 33.60 -13.71
C GLY A 128 -10.97 32.51 -13.85
N LEU A 129 -12.21 32.96 -14.04
CA LEU A 129 -13.37 32.17 -14.44
C LEU A 129 -13.06 31.50 -15.79
N TRP A 130 -12.76 30.20 -15.79
CA TRP A 130 -12.62 29.45 -17.04
C TRP A 130 -14.00 29.18 -17.63
N SER A 131 -14.43 30.07 -18.52
CA SER A 131 -15.48 29.77 -19.50
C SER A 131 -14.89 28.85 -20.57
N VAL A 132 -15.35 27.61 -20.59
CA VAL A 132 -15.10 26.68 -21.70
C VAL A 132 -15.91 27.18 -22.89
N GLN A 133 -15.27 27.87 -23.82
CA GLN A 133 -15.81 28.09 -25.15
C GLN A 133 -15.54 26.84 -25.99
N ASP A 134 -16.63 26.23 -26.45
CA ASP A 134 -16.64 25.16 -27.45
C ASP A 134 -15.95 25.64 -28.73
N ALA A 135 -14.66 25.30 -28.87
CA ALA A 135 -14.00 25.35 -30.16
C ALA A 135 -14.34 24.06 -30.91
N GLN A 136 -15.29 24.16 -31.84
CA GLN A 136 -15.44 23.20 -32.94
C GLN A 136 -14.12 23.12 -33.69
N GLN A 137 -13.33 22.08 -33.40
CA GLN A 137 -12.22 21.71 -34.29
C GLN A 137 -12.80 21.00 -35.52
N PRO A 138 -12.41 21.39 -36.74
CA PRO A 138 -12.75 20.64 -37.93
C PRO A 138 -12.11 19.24 -37.86
N ALA A 139 -12.83 18.25 -38.38
CA ALA A 139 -12.38 16.87 -38.45
C ALA A 139 -11.00 16.80 -39.12
N PRO A 140 -10.03 16.05 -38.57
CA PRO A 140 -8.75 15.89 -39.22
C PRO A 140 -8.94 15.12 -40.54
N GLU A 141 -8.38 15.69 -41.60
CA GLU A 141 -8.23 15.04 -42.89
C GLU A 141 -7.61 13.66 -42.74
N THR A 142 -8.09 12.74 -43.56
CA THR A 142 -7.72 11.33 -43.60
C THR A 142 -6.27 11.20 -44.07
N ALA A 143 -5.33 11.34 -43.13
CA ALA A 143 -3.94 11.00 -43.38
C ALA A 143 -3.85 9.47 -43.54
N LEU A 144 -3.74 9.02 -44.80
CA LEU A 144 -3.33 7.67 -45.16
C LEU A 144 -1.95 7.40 -44.57
N THR A 145 -1.95 6.87 -43.35
CA THR A 145 -0.76 6.32 -42.73
C THR A 145 -0.47 5.01 -43.45
N ILE A 146 0.58 5.01 -44.28
CA ILE A 146 1.16 3.79 -44.83
C ILE A 146 1.66 2.98 -43.63
N ILE A 147 0.88 1.99 -43.22
CA ILE A 147 1.28 0.98 -42.25
C ILE A 147 2.36 0.14 -42.94
N PRO A 148 3.58 0.02 -42.39
CA PRO A 148 4.51 -0.99 -42.85
C PRO A 148 3.91 -2.35 -42.49
N GLN A 149 3.35 -3.03 -43.49
CA GLN A 149 3.07 -4.44 -43.38
C GLN A 149 4.40 -5.18 -43.22
N SER A 150 4.41 -6.17 -42.32
CA SER A 150 5.52 -7.09 -41.97
C SER A 150 6.53 -6.62 -40.92
N ILE A 151 6.09 -6.55 -39.66
CA ILE A 151 6.90 -7.17 -38.60
C ILE A 151 6.54 -8.66 -38.63
N THR A 152 7.22 -9.40 -39.50
CA THR A 152 7.36 -10.84 -39.38
C THR A 152 7.96 -11.09 -37.99
N ARG A 153 7.14 -11.54 -37.04
CA ARG A 153 7.66 -12.08 -35.78
C ARG A 153 8.56 -13.23 -36.18
N SER A 154 9.88 -13.06 -36.02
CA SER A 154 10.80 -14.18 -36.05
C SER A 154 10.26 -15.25 -35.10
N PRO A 155 10.21 -16.53 -35.51
CA PRO A 155 9.84 -17.60 -34.59
C PRO A 155 10.70 -17.45 -33.34
N ILE A 156 10.05 -17.40 -32.18
CA ILE A 156 10.71 -17.33 -30.89
C ILE A 156 11.67 -18.51 -30.84
N ASP A 157 12.97 -18.21 -30.82
CA ASP A 157 14.02 -19.19 -30.78
C ASP A 157 13.88 -19.98 -29.47
N THR A 158 13.28 -21.17 -29.58
CA THR A 158 12.84 -21.97 -28.43
C THR A 158 14.04 -22.50 -27.64
N THR A 159 15.24 -22.42 -28.22
CA THR A 159 16.53 -22.73 -27.60
C THR A 159 17.02 -21.69 -26.60
N GLN A 160 16.45 -20.48 -26.53
CA GLN A 160 16.78 -19.53 -25.44
C GLN A 160 15.87 -19.66 -24.20
N LEU A 161 14.76 -20.40 -24.29
CA LEU A 161 13.90 -20.70 -23.14
C LEU A 161 14.47 -21.79 -22.22
N THR A 162 15.54 -22.46 -22.63
CA THR A 162 16.16 -23.57 -21.89
C THR A 162 17.19 -23.12 -20.83
N GLN A 163 17.44 -21.81 -20.71
CA GLN A 163 18.36 -21.25 -19.71
C GLN A 163 17.66 -20.34 -18.69
N LEU A 164 16.34 -20.45 -18.53
CA LEU A 164 15.73 -19.89 -17.32
C LEU A 164 16.31 -20.67 -16.14
N PRO A 165 16.91 -19.98 -15.14
CA PRO A 165 17.41 -20.65 -13.96
C PRO A 165 16.30 -21.52 -13.39
N ALA A 166 16.63 -22.78 -13.07
CA ALA A 166 15.68 -23.73 -12.52
C ALA A 166 14.92 -23.02 -11.40
N VAL A 167 13.60 -22.86 -11.60
CA VAL A 167 12.75 -22.19 -10.61
C VAL A 167 12.95 -22.95 -9.31
N PRO A 168 13.30 -22.28 -8.20
CA PRO A 168 13.55 -22.94 -6.93
C PRO A 168 12.40 -23.89 -6.63
N SER A 169 12.73 -25.13 -6.28
CA SER A 169 11.72 -26.13 -5.91
C SER A 169 10.81 -25.53 -4.84
N LEU A 170 9.52 -25.44 -5.14
CA LEU A 170 8.53 -24.84 -4.26
C LEU A 170 8.61 -25.45 -2.85
N PRO A 171 8.47 -24.64 -1.78
CA PRO A 171 8.41 -25.16 -0.43
C PRO A 171 7.30 -26.22 -0.33
N SER A 172 7.60 -27.31 0.38
CA SER A 172 6.65 -28.39 0.61
C SER A 172 5.50 -27.89 1.50
N LEU A 173 4.44 -27.38 0.87
CA LEU A 173 3.24 -26.98 1.59
C LEU A 173 2.63 -28.17 2.34
N PRO A 174 2.01 -27.94 3.52
CA PRO A 174 1.38 -28.99 4.31
C PRO A 174 0.32 -29.77 3.51
N LEU A 175 0.21 -31.07 3.79
CA LEU A 175 -0.70 -31.98 3.10
C LEU A 175 -2.18 -31.75 3.44
N SER A 176 -2.48 -31.18 4.62
CA SER A 176 -3.84 -30.86 5.01
C SER A 176 -4.18 -29.39 4.77
N PRO A 177 -5.38 -29.09 4.25
CA PRO A 177 -5.86 -27.71 4.17
C PRO A 177 -5.82 -27.04 5.55
N ARG A 178 -5.34 -25.81 5.58
CA ARG A 178 -5.33 -24.99 6.79
C ARG A 178 -6.75 -24.79 7.31
N GLN A 179 -6.97 -24.96 8.61
CA GLN A 179 -8.24 -24.57 9.22
C GLN A 179 -8.32 -23.05 9.38
N ARG A 180 -9.28 -22.44 8.69
CA ARG A 180 -9.58 -20.99 8.74
C ARG A 180 -9.83 -20.50 10.18
N GLY A 181 -9.31 -19.32 10.53
CA GLY A 181 -9.51 -18.71 11.85
C GLY A 181 -8.90 -19.45 13.05
N SER A 182 -8.20 -20.58 12.82
CA SER A 182 -7.59 -21.39 13.85
C SER A 182 -6.20 -20.88 14.21
N PHE A 183 -5.95 -20.73 15.51
CA PHE A 183 -4.65 -20.32 16.01
C PHE A 183 -3.61 -21.47 16.01
N LYS A 184 -4.03 -22.70 15.71
CA LYS A 184 -3.14 -23.88 15.66
C LYS A 184 -2.37 -24.01 14.35
N HIS A 185 -2.80 -23.31 13.31
CA HIS A 185 -2.14 -23.28 12.01
C HIS A 185 -1.26 -22.03 11.86
N PRO A 186 -0.35 -21.99 10.87
CA PRO A 186 0.34 -20.77 10.51
C PRO A 186 -0.64 -19.61 10.25
N ARG A 187 -0.27 -18.39 10.65
CA ARG A 187 -1.07 -17.19 10.33
C ARG A 187 -0.79 -16.75 8.91
N ILE A 188 -1.59 -15.82 8.39
CA ILE A 188 -1.38 -15.25 7.05
C ILE A 188 -0.83 -13.83 7.19
N LEU A 189 0.29 -13.56 6.53
CA LEU A 189 0.77 -12.20 6.25
C LEU A 189 0.58 -11.89 4.78
N TRP A 190 -0.22 -10.87 4.52
CA TRP A 190 -0.48 -10.37 3.19
C TRP A 190 0.36 -9.14 2.88
N ILE A 191 1.18 -9.20 1.83
CA ILE A 191 1.89 -8.03 1.32
C ILE A 191 0.91 -7.25 0.44
N HIS A 192 0.39 -6.15 0.98
CA HIS A 192 -0.59 -5.29 0.31
C HIS A 192 0.14 -4.18 -0.45
N LEU A 193 0.14 -4.26 -1.78
CA LEU A 193 0.55 -3.12 -2.62
C LEU A 193 -0.62 -2.15 -2.79
N HIS A 194 -0.40 -0.87 -2.49
CA HIS A 194 -1.45 0.15 -2.58
C HIS A 194 -2.03 0.24 -4.01
N GLY A 195 -3.36 0.11 -4.13
CA GLY A 195 -4.05 0.08 -5.42
C GLY A 195 -4.12 -1.31 -6.09
N TYR A 196 -3.70 -2.39 -5.41
CA TYR A 196 -3.63 -3.75 -5.96
C TYR A 196 -4.68 -4.70 -5.32
N GLY A 197 -5.80 -4.15 -4.83
CA GLY A 197 -6.91 -4.96 -4.32
C GLY A 197 -6.78 -5.43 -2.87
N GLY A 198 -6.05 -4.73 -2.00
CA GLY A 198 -5.94 -5.11 -0.58
C GLY A 198 -7.25 -5.05 0.20
N THR A 199 -8.13 -4.09 -0.09
CA THR A 199 -9.47 -4.08 0.50
C THR A 199 -10.24 -5.35 0.11
N THR A 200 -10.13 -5.78 -1.14
CA THR A 200 -10.76 -7.00 -1.64
C THR A 200 -10.26 -8.24 -0.90
N ILE A 201 -8.95 -8.45 -0.78
CA ILE A 201 -8.42 -9.65 -0.09
C ILE A 201 -8.69 -9.61 1.42
N CYS A 202 -8.72 -8.43 2.03
CA CYS A 202 -9.07 -8.26 3.44
C CYS A 202 -10.55 -8.63 3.70
N ASP A 203 -11.47 -8.19 2.83
CA ASP A 203 -12.87 -8.58 2.88
C ASP A 203 -13.05 -10.08 2.64
N MET A 204 -12.29 -10.66 1.71
CA MET A 204 -12.25 -12.12 1.52
C MET A 204 -11.78 -12.84 2.78
N ALA A 205 -10.70 -12.37 3.43
CA ALA A 205 -10.24 -12.97 4.67
C ALA A 205 -11.34 -12.94 5.76
N ARG A 206 -12.04 -11.80 5.90
CA ARG A 206 -13.18 -11.67 6.83
C ARG A 206 -14.30 -12.65 6.49
N SER A 207 -14.70 -12.74 5.22
CA SER A 207 -15.78 -13.65 4.80
C SER A 207 -15.41 -15.12 4.97
N GLN A 208 -14.12 -15.43 4.94
CA GLN A 208 -13.56 -16.75 5.19
C GLN A 208 -13.37 -17.03 6.69
N GLY A 209 -13.86 -16.17 7.59
CA GLY A 209 -13.79 -16.38 9.04
C GLY A 209 -12.41 -16.17 9.65
N GLU A 210 -11.48 -15.52 8.93
CA GLU A 210 -10.22 -15.08 9.53
C GLU A 210 -10.46 -14.00 10.58
N LYS A 211 -9.64 -14.04 11.63
CA LYS A 211 -9.58 -12.98 12.63
C LYS A 211 -8.64 -11.91 12.11
N VAL A 212 -9.14 -10.70 11.89
CA VAL A 212 -8.38 -9.57 11.35
C VAL A 212 -8.36 -8.42 12.35
N ALA A 213 -7.41 -7.49 12.21
CA ALA A 213 -7.41 -6.26 13.00
C ALA A 213 -8.70 -5.46 12.73
N ARG A 214 -9.43 -5.12 13.80
CA ARG A 214 -10.77 -4.49 13.69
C ARG A 214 -10.74 -3.02 13.25
N SER A 215 -9.61 -2.35 13.41
CA SER A 215 -9.52 -0.89 13.32
C SER A 215 -9.12 -0.34 11.94
N GLN A 216 -8.99 -1.19 10.91
CA GLN A 216 -8.47 -0.79 9.61
C GLN A 216 -9.17 -1.49 8.45
N ASP A 217 -9.51 -0.73 7.40
CA ASP A 217 -10.22 -1.23 6.23
C ASP A 217 -9.43 -2.32 5.48
N ASN A 218 -8.09 -2.21 5.46
CA ASN A 218 -7.19 -3.09 4.72
C ASN A 218 -6.53 -4.19 5.59
N CYS A 219 -7.04 -4.48 6.80
CA CYS A 219 -6.48 -5.52 7.68
C CYS A 219 -5.03 -5.25 8.15
N ASN A 220 -4.57 -3.99 8.06
CA ASN A 220 -3.29 -3.55 8.59
C ASN A 220 -3.31 -3.59 10.14
N VAL A 221 -2.17 -3.86 10.77
CA VAL A 221 -2.03 -3.89 12.23
C VAL A 221 -1.43 -2.58 12.70
N MET A 222 -2.14 -1.80 13.53
CA MET A 222 -1.59 -0.56 14.06
C MET A 222 -0.37 -0.80 14.98
N PRO A 223 0.68 0.05 14.91
CA PRO A 223 0.79 1.26 14.09
C PRO A 223 1.42 1.02 12.69
N ASP A 224 1.45 -0.21 12.20
CA ASP A 224 2.09 -0.64 10.94
C ASP A 224 1.18 -0.38 9.71
N LEU A 225 1.32 0.83 9.15
CA LEU A 225 0.61 1.41 8.01
C LEU A 225 1.60 1.68 6.85
N CYS A 226 1.14 2.36 5.79
CA CYS A 226 1.84 2.39 4.49
C CYS A 226 3.21 3.06 4.48
N SER A 227 3.47 3.92 5.46
CA SER A 227 4.75 4.62 5.59
C SER A 227 5.27 4.60 7.02
N THR A 228 4.92 3.56 7.77
CA THR A 228 5.38 3.42 9.15
C THR A 228 6.91 3.28 9.19
N PRO A 229 7.61 4.16 9.92
CA PRO A 229 9.05 4.07 10.11
C PRO A 229 9.44 2.70 10.67
N LYS A 230 10.62 2.18 10.26
CA LYS A 230 11.06 0.81 10.63
C LYS A 230 10.93 0.49 12.12
N VAL A 231 11.28 1.44 12.99
CA VAL A 231 11.21 1.30 14.45
C VAL A 231 9.78 1.04 15.01
N PHE A 232 8.74 1.43 14.27
CA PHE A 232 7.35 1.25 14.69
C PHE A 232 6.65 0.09 13.98
N ARG A 233 7.33 -0.60 13.06
CA ARG A 233 6.76 -1.73 12.32
C ARG A 233 6.50 -2.90 13.27
N THR A 234 5.47 -3.70 12.97
CA THR A 234 5.20 -4.92 13.73
C THR A 234 5.93 -6.08 13.04
N PRO A 235 7.03 -6.61 13.63
CA PRO A 235 7.83 -7.63 12.98
C PRO A 235 7.05 -8.94 12.85
N CYS A 236 7.46 -9.79 11.92
CA CYS A 236 6.76 -11.02 11.62
C CYS A 236 6.55 -11.92 12.84
N LYS A 237 7.59 -12.11 13.67
CA LYS A 237 7.51 -12.96 14.87
C LYS A 237 6.38 -12.53 15.81
N LYS A 238 6.19 -11.22 16.00
CA LYS A 238 5.12 -10.67 16.83
C LYS A 238 3.74 -10.91 16.21
N ARG A 239 3.63 -10.88 14.88
CA ARG A 239 2.39 -11.23 14.17
C ARG A 239 2.08 -12.72 14.29
N ALA A 240 3.08 -13.57 14.12
CA ALA A 240 2.95 -15.02 14.19
C ALA A 240 2.50 -15.50 15.58
N SER A 241 3.04 -14.89 16.64
CA SER A 241 2.69 -15.22 18.02
C SER A 241 1.38 -14.60 18.50
N SER A 242 0.73 -13.74 17.70
CA SER A 242 -0.51 -13.09 18.10
C SER A 242 -1.67 -14.07 18.21
N LEU A 243 -2.45 -13.92 19.29
CA LEU A 243 -3.73 -14.58 19.51
C LEU A 243 -4.92 -13.69 19.18
N GLN A 244 -4.69 -12.53 18.55
CA GLN A 244 -5.74 -11.59 18.19
C GLN A 244 -6.21 -11.76 16.74
N TYR A 245 -5.31 -12.16 15.86
CA TYR A 245 -5.56 -12.23 14.42
C TYR A 245 -4.92 -13.47 13.81
N THR A 246 -5.57 -14.01 12.79
CA THR A 246 -5.09 -15.11 11.95
C THR A 246 -4.73 -14.67 10.54
N PHE A 247 -5.12 -13.45 10.16
CA PHE A 247 -4.74 -12.78 8.91
C PHE A 247 -4.38 -11.32 9.23
N THR A 248 -3.27 -10.85 8.65
CA THR A 248 -2.86 -9.45 8.70
C THR A 248 -2.28 -9.01 7.37
N ALA A 249 -2.33 -7.72 7.09
CA ALA A 249 -1.62 -7.13 5.96
C ALA A 249 -0.51 -6.17 6.43
N ILE A 250 0.43 -5.91 5.52
CA ILE A 250 1.37 -4.79 5.54
C ILE A 250 1.22 -4.01 4.23
N GLU A 251 1.09 -2.68 4.30
CA GLU A 251 0.89 -1.83 3.12
C GLU A 251 2.11 -0.93 2.84
N ARG A 252 3.31 -1.42 3.15
CA ARG A 252 4.58 -0.70 3.11
C ARG A 252 5.67 -1.58 2.52
N ALA A 253 6.87 -1.01 2.31
CA ALA A 253 8.01 -1.79 1.85
C ALA A 253 8.37 -2.93 2.81
N VAL A 254 8.61 -4.09 2.22
CA VAL A 254 8.98 -5.35 2.89
C VAL A 254 10.42 -5.25 3.36
N ASP A 255 10.70 -5.70 4.58
CA ASP A 255 12.05 -5.85 5.10
C ASP A 255 12.31 -7.29 5.57
N ASP A 256 13.55 -7.56 5.98
CA ASP A 256 13.94 -8.91 6.41
C ASP A 256 13.18 -9.39 7.66
N ASP A 257 12.74 -8.47 8.52
CA ASP A 257 11.96 -8.82 9.71
C ASP A 257 10.56 -9.32 9.35
N ASP A 258 9.97 -8.86 8.26
CA ASP A 258 8.71 -9.40 7.73
C ASP A 258 8.86 -10.82 7.21
N LEU A 259 10.02 -11.13 6.63
CA LEU A 259 10.32 -12.41 6.00
C LEU A 259 10.96 -13.40 6.98
N SER A 260 11.24 -12.98 8.21
CA SER A 260 11.91 -13.79 9.24
C SER A 260 11.13 -15.02 9.71
N CYS A 261 9.84 -15.15 9.35
CA CYS A 261 9.03 -16.34 9.63
C CYS A 261 8.93 -17.31 8.44
N LEU A 262 9.54 -16.99 7.30
CA LEU A 262 9.76 -17.98 6.24
C LEU A 262 10.62 -19.08 6.86
N GLY A 263 10.10 -20.31 6.90
CA GLY A 263 10.88 -21.45 7.38
C GLY A 263 12.19 -21.51 6.59
N SER A 264 13.33 -21.62 7.27
CA SER A 264 14.61 -21.78 6.57
C SER A 264 14.60 -23.13 5.84
N ALA A 265 14.97 -23.15 4.57
CA ALA A 265 15.16 -24.40 3.84
C ALA A 265 16.15 -25.29 4.61
N GLY A 266 15.67 -26.43 5.12
CA GLY A 266 16.46 -27.36 5.95
C GLY A 266 16.28 -27.22 7.46
N SER A 267 15.55 -26.20 7.94
CA SER A 267 15.12 -26.17 9.34
C SER A 267 13.94 -27.12 9.53
N GLN A 268 14.02 -27.98 10.54
CA GLN A 268 12.92 -28.85 10.95
C GLN A 268 11.74 -28.06 11.55
N MET A 269 11.92 -26.76 11.79
CA MET A 269 10.87 -25.89 12.30
C MET A 269 9.88 -25.52 11.20
N GLN A 270 8.62 -25.89 11.40
CA GLN A 270 7.52 -25.53 10.51
C GLN A 270 7.39 -24.00 10.39
N PRO A 271 7.05 -23.47 9.20
CA PRO A 271 6.81 -22.05 9.03
C PRO A 271 5.67 -21.59 9.96
N THR A 272 5.88 -20.47 10.64
CA THR A 272 4.85 -19.92 11.56
C THR A 272 3.89 -18.97 10.85
N MET A 273 4.21 -18.59 9.60
CA MET A 273 3.41 -17.73 8.74
C MET A 273 3.35 -18.28 7.32
N LEU A 274 2.23 -18.04 6.66
CA LEU A 274 2.04 -18.15 5.23
C LEU A 274 1.99 -16.75 4.62
N TYR A 275 2.54 -16.60 3.43
CA TYR A 275 2.69 -15.31 2.76
C TYR A 275 1.88 -15.26 1.48
N GLY A 276 1.20 -14.13 1.27
CA GLY A 276 0.43 -13.88 0.06
C GLY A 276 0.65 -12.48 -0.50
N ILE A 277 0.52 -12.34 -1.81
CA ILE A 277 0.50 -11.05 -2.51
C ILE A 277 -0.47 -11.11 -3.69
N MET A 278 -0.95 -9.94 -4.09
CA MET A 278 -1.64 -9.75 -5.36
C MET A 278 -0.91 -8.69 -6.17
N LEU A 279 -0.62 -9.05 -7.42
CA LEU A 279 -0.04 -8.18 -8.42
C LEU A 279 -1.14 -7.66 -9.36
N ARG A 280 -0.86 -6.56 -10.03
CA ARG A 280 -1.76 -5.87 -10.95
C ARG A 280 -0.92 -5.31 -12.09
N ASP A 281 -1.51 -5.09 -13.27
CA ASP A 281 -0.84 -4.32 -14.33
C ASP A 281 -0.32 -2.99 -13.73
N PRO A 282 0.98 -2.69 -13.88
CA PRO A 282 1.59 -1.51 -13.24
C PRO A 282 0.88 -0.20 -13.58
N LEU A 283 0.50 0.01 -14.84
CA LEU A 283 -0.20 1.22 -15.25
C LEU A 283 -1.63 1.29 -14.66
N ALA A 284 -2.33 0.17 -14.58
CA ALA A 284 -3.63 0.10 -13.91
C ALA A 284 -3.52 0.38 -12.41
N GLY A 285 -2.46 -0.10 -11.75
CA GLY A 285 -2.12 0.25 -10.36
C GLY A 285 -1.89 1.75 -10.19
N ILE A 286 -1.04 2.34 -11.03
CA ILE A 286 -0.76 3.79 -11.04
C ILE A 286 -2.05 4.61 -11.19
N LYS A 287 -2.89 4.28 -12.17
CA LYS A 287 -4.17 4.97 -12.39
C LYS A 287 -5.10 4.86 -11.18
N SER A 288 -5.12 3.69 -10.54
CA SER A 288 -5.91 3.45 -9.34
C SER A 288 -5.45 4.31 -8.17
N THR A 289 -4.14 4.38 -7.94
CA THR A 289 -3.53 5.18 -6.87
C THR A 289 -3.78 6.66 -7.09
N TRP A 290 -3.57 7.15 -8.30
CA TRP A 290 -3.79 8.55 -8.62
C TRP A 290 -5.26 8.94 -8.42
N ILE A 291 -6.19 8.20 -9.02
CA ILE A 291 -7.60 8.54 -8.95
C ILE A 291 -8.14 8.36 -7.53
N GLY A 292 -7.70 7.31 -6.82
CA GLY A 292 -8.14 7.02 -5.47
C GLY A 292 -7.68 8.05 -4.44
N ASN A 293 -6.51 8.67 -4.65
CA ASN A 293 -5.93 9.65 -3.74
C ASN A 293 -6.03 11.11 -4.24
N GLU A 294 -6.72 11.34 -5.36
CA GLU A 294 -6.93 12.68 -5.94
C GLU A 294 -5.64 13.49 -6.17
N LEU A 295 -4.56 12.80 -6.57
CA LEU A 295 -3.24 13.41 -6.67
C LEU A 295 -3.08 14.33 -7.89
N GLU A 296 -2.25 15.37 -7.76
CA GLU A 296 -1.91 16.27 -8.87
C GLU A 296 -0.96 15.60 -9.86
N LYS A 297 -1.49 15.23 -11.04
CA LYS A 297 -0.75 14.54 -12.10
C LYS A 297 0.57 15.21 -12.44
N ASP A 298 0.50 16.49 -12.80
CA ASP A 298 1.60 17.18 -13.45
C ASP A 298 2.78 17.29 -12.50
N MET A 299 2.51 17.43 -11.19
CA MET A 299 3.51 17.40 -10.15
C MET A 299 4.26 16.06 -10.11
N ILE A 300 3.53 14.94 -10.12
CA ILE A 300 4.13 13.59 -10.10
C ILE A 300 4.93 13.33 -11.37
N VAL A 301 4.34 13.60 -12.54
CA VAL A 301 5.01 13.38 -13.83
C VAL A 301 6.26 14.24 -13.94
N ASN A 302 6.22 15.50 -13.48
CA ASN A 302 7.38 16.38 -13.47
C ASN A 302 8.45 15.88 -12.50
N ALA A 303 8.10 15.43 -11.29
CA ALA A 303 9.05 14.87 -10.34
C ALA A 303 9.83 13.68 -10.92
N ILE A 304 9.15 12.79 -11.64
CA ILE A 304 9.79 11.64 -12.30
C ILE A 304 10.67 12.10 -13.47
N ARG A 305 10.21 13.08 -14.27
CA ARG A 305 10.97 13.61 -15.41
C ARG A 305 12.23 14.35 -14.97
N SER A 306 12.14 15.21 -13.95
CA SER A 306 13.26 15.98 -13.43
C SER A 306 14.17 15.14 -12.52
N ARG A 307 13.67 14.00 -12.04
CA ARG A 307 14.29 13.19 -10.98
C ARG A 307 14.48 13.96 -9.67
N GLU A 308 13.59 14.91 -9.42
CA GLU A 308 13.58 15.72 -8.20
C GLU A 308 12.36 15.38 -7.36
N LYS A 309 12.52 15.37 -6.03
CA LYS A 309 11.42 15.15 -5.10
C LYS A 309 10.51 16.38 -5.11
N PRO A 310 9.19 16.22 -5.29
CA PRO A 310 8.28 17.36 -5.33
C PRO A 310 8.27 18.06 -3.97
N ARG A 311 8.27 19.40 -3.99
CA ARG A 311 8.13 20.22 -2.79
C ARG A 311 6.64 20.45 -2.57
N ASN A 312 6.16 20.27 -1.33
CA ASN A 312 4.78 20.54 -0.91
C ASN A 312 3.72 19.64 -1.57
N PHE A 313 3.85 18.32 -1.41
CA PHE A 313 2.80 17.39 -1.84
C PHE A 313 1.59 17.48 -0.88
N GLN A 314 0.35 17.44 -1.39
CA GLN A 314 -0.84 17.41 -0.55
C GLN A 314 -1.16 15.97 -0.12
N TYR A 315 -1.48 15.77 1.16
CA TYR A 315 -1.45 14.45 1.78
C TYR A 315 -2.80 13.76 1.85
N HIS A 316 -2.75 12.44 1.60
CA HIS A 316 -3.77 11.50 2.06
C HIS A 316 -3.28 10.80 3.33
N PHE A 317 -4.19 10.35 4.20
CA PHE A 317 -3.91 9.85 5.56
C PHE A 317 -2.82 8.77 5.66
N CYS A 318 -2.57 8.01 4.60
CA CYS A 318 -1.55 6.96 4.55
C CYS A 318 -0.26 7.33 3.80
N LEU A 319 -0.21 8.48 3.13
CA LEU A 319 0.92 8.95 2.32
C LEU A 319 1.53 10.20 2.96
N PRO A 320 2.62 10.07 3.74
CA PRO A 320 3.26 11.20 4.40
C PRO A 320 4.00 12.11 3.40
N PRO A 321 4.48 13.28 3.88
CA PRO A 321 5.36 14.20 3.15
C PRO A 321 6.40 13.67 2.20
N PHE A 322 7.02 12.57 2.55
CA PHE A 322 8.09 12.02 1.74
C PHE A 322 7.60 11.03 0.68
N ASP A 323 6.37 10.51 0.77
CA ASP A 323 5.80 9.52 -0.15
C ASP A 323 5.01 10.22 -1.27
N THR A 324 5.69 10.42 -2.40
CA THR A 324 5.24 11.32 -3.46
C THR A 324 5.32 10.67 -4.84
N TYR A 325 6.51 10.22 -5.23
CA TYR A 325 6.78 9.60 -6.54
C TYR A 325 6.85 8.07 -6.47
N GLN A 326 7.03 7.49 -5.28
CA GLN A 326 7.33 6.08 -5.07
C GLN A 326 6.26 5.16 -5.68
N HIS A 327 4.99 5.59 -5.61
CA HIS A 327 3.84 4.89 -6.17
C HIS A 327 3.75 4.92 -7.71
N PHE A 328 4.61 5.70 -8.37
CA PHE A 328 4.56 6.01 -9.79
C PHE A 328 5.83 5.63 -10.56
N ASP A 329 6.84 5.16 -9.84
CA ASP A 329 8.15 4.77 -10.36
C ASP A 329 8.58 3.43 -9.77
N ASN A 330 8.28 2.34 -10.47
CA ASN A 330 8.62 0.97 -10.11
C ASN A 330 8.18 0.61 -8.67
N PHE A 331 6.93 0.94 -8.34
CA PHE A 331 6.37 0.83 -7.00
C PHE A 331 6.43 -0.59 -6.43
N ALA A 332 6.09 -1.61 -7.24
CA ALA A 332 6.09 -2.99 -6.78
C ALA A 332 7.53 -3.46 -6.48
N VAL A 333 8.48 -3.10 -7.35
CA VAL A 333 9.91 -3.40 -7.15
C VAL A 333 10.45 -2.68 -5.91
N ARG A 334 10.15 -1.40 -5.71
CA ARG A 334 10.52 -0.63 -4.50
C ARG A 334 9.99 -1.28 -3.24
N SER A 335 8.71 -1.66 -3.27
CA SER A 335 8.03 -2.25 -2.12
C SER A 335 8.60 -3.63 -1.77
N LEU A 336 8.87 -4.48 -2.76
CA LEU A 336 9.36 -5.85 -2.53
C LEU A 336 10.87 -5.95 -2.33
N SER A 337 11.65 -5.01 -2.86
CA SER A 337 13.09 -4.98 -2.61
C SER A 337 13.43 -4.56 -1.18
N GLY A 338 12.57 -3.73 -0.59
CA GLY A 338 12.78 -3.10 0.71
C GLY A 338 13.41 -1.70 0.61
N ASP A 339 13.80 -1.30 -0.60
CA ASP A 339 14.45 -0.02 -0.89
C ASP A 339 13.45 0.99 -1.44
N TYR A 340 12.46 1.30 -0.61
CA TYR A 340 11.35 2.18 -0.97
C TYR A 340 11.81 3.59 -1.39
N ASP A 341 12.75 4.14 -0.64
CA ASP A 341 13.14 5.55 -0.65
C ASP A 341 14.26 5.88 -1.65
N VAL A 342 14.61 4.94 -2.54
CA VAL A 342 15.56 5.17 -3.64
C VAL A 342 15.11 6.39 -4.46
N ASP A 343 16.04 7.22 -4.94
CA ASP A 343 15.66 8.45 -5.66
C ASP A 343 14.82 8.16 -6.93
N PRO A 344 14.05 9.15 -7.45
CA PRO A 344 13.21 8.93 -8.62
C PRO A 344 14.02 8.52 -9.85
N GLY A 345 13.61 7.44 -10.51
CA GLY A 345 14.29 6.85 -11.66
C GLY A 345 15.59 6.13 -11.32
N ALA A 346 15.91 5.92 -10.04
CA ALA A 346 17.14 5.24 -9.60
C ALA A 346 16.92 3.76 -9.21
N VAL A 347 15.75 3.19 -9.50
CA VAL A 347 15.55 1.73 -9.42
C VAL A 347 16.45 1.05 -10.46
N THR A 348 16.96 -0.14 -10.15
CA THR A 348 18.00 -0.83 -10.91
C THR A 348 17.68 -2.32 -11.02
N HIS A 349 18.45 -3.05 -11.82
CA HIS A 349 18.36 -4.51 -11.90
C HIS A 349 18.62 -5.22 -10.57
N TRP A 350 19.41 -4.63 -9.67
CA TRP A 350 19.62 -5.20 -8.34
C TRP A 350 18.32 -5.18 -7.52
N HIS A 351 17.62 -4.05 -7.50
CA HIS A 351 16.32 -3.92 -6.85
C HIS A 351 15.30 -4.92 -7.44
N LEU A 352 15.27 -5.05 -8.76
CA LEU A 352 14.40 -6.03 -9.43
C LEU A 352 14.76 -7.48 -9.04
N ALA A 353 16.05 -7.84 -9.04
CA ALA A 353 16.50 -9.17 -8.67
C ALA A 353 16.07 -9.52 -7.23
N ARG A 354 16.22 -8.57 -6.30
CA ARG A 354 15.76 -8.72 -4.92
C ARG A 354 14.24 -8.87 -4.83
N ALA A 355 13.48 -8.06 -5.56
CA ALA A 355 12.02 -8.16 -5.62
C ALA A 355 11.55 -9.52 -6.15
N LYS A 356 12.19 -10.05 -7.21
CA LYS A 356 11.93 -11.40 -7.73
C LYS A 356 12.26 -12.49 -6.71
N GLU A 357 13.36 -12.34 -5.98
CA GLU A 357 13.76 -13.25 -4.90
C GLU A 357 12.68 -13.30 -3.81
N VAL A 358 12.21 -12.16 -3.31
CA VAL A 358 11.13 -12.08 -2.31
C VAL A 358 9.86 -12.71 -2.85
N LEU A 359 9.46 -12.35 -4.08
CA LEU A 359 8.25 -12.88 -4.71
C LEU A 359 8.29 -14.42 -4.84
N SER A 360 9.43 -14.99 -5.21
CA SER A 360 9.61 -16.44 -5.35
C SER A 360 9.39 -17.22 -4.05
N LYS A 361 9.59 -16.58 -2.89
CA LYS A 361 9.48 -17.21 -1.56
C LYS A 361 8.07 -17.22 -0.98
N LEU A 362 7.15 -16.44 -1.53
CA LEU A 362 5.78 -16.36 -1.00
C LEU A 362 5.04 -17.68 -1.22
N ASP A 363 3.94 -17.94 -0.51
CA ASP A 363 3.14 -19.16 -0.73
C ASP A 363 2.05 -18.94 -1.80
N VAL A 364 1.43 -17.75 -1.79
CA VAL A 364 0.35 -17.37 -2.72
C VAL A 364 0.74 -16.13 -3.52
N ILE A 365 0.60 -16.20 -4.85
CA ILE A 365 0.73 -15.04 -5.74
C ILE A 365 -0.48 -15.02 -6.65
N LEU A 366 -1.23 -13.93 -6.59
CA LEU A 366 -2.43 -13.72 -7.41
C LEU A 366 -2.19 -12.59 -8.41
N ILE A 367 -2.85 -12.67 -9.55
CA ILE A 367 -2.97 -11.57 -10.51
C ILE A 367 -4.38 -11.03 -10.39
N LEU A 368 -4.54 -9.75 -10.05
CA LEU A 368 -5.84 -9.13 -9.79
C LEU A 368 -6.79 -9.30 -10.99
N GLU A 369 -6.28 -9.12 -12.21
CA GLU A 369 -7.05 -9.25 -13.45
C GLU A 369 -7.51 -10.70 -13.73
N GLN A 370 -6.87 -11.68 -13.10
CA GLN A 370 -7.13 -13.12 -13.27
C GLN A 370 -7.49 -13.79 -11.93
N LEU A 371 -7.98 -13.00 -10.96
CA LEU A 371 -8.23 -13.47 -9.60
C LEU A 371 -9.08 -14.77 -9.55
N PRO A 372 -10.17 -14.92 -10.33
CA PRO A 372 -10.93 -16.18 -10.37
C PRO A 372 -10.09 -17.41 -10.72
N ASP A 373 -9.11 -17.27 -11.63
CA ASP A 373 -8.25 -18.37 -12.07
C ASP A 373 -7.26 -18.81 -10.99
N HIS A 374 -6.92 -17.91 -10.07
CA HIS A 374 -5.98 -18.16 -8.98
C HIS A 374 -6.63 -18.55 -7.64
N MET A 375 -7.97 -18.59 -7.57
CA MET A 375 -8.70 -19.07 -6.39
C MET A 375 -8.26 -20.45 -5.87
N PRO A 376 -7.86 -21.42 -6.71
CA PRO A 376 -7.33 -22.70 -6.22
C PRO A 376 -6.14 -22.55 -5.26
N GLN A 377 -5.28 -21.53 -5.44
CA GLN A 377 -4.18 -21.27 -4.50
C GLN A 377 -4.72 -20.94 -3.10
N LEU A 378 -5.70 -20.04 -3.00
CA LEU A 378 -6.31 -19.66 -1.72
C LEU A 378 -7.00 -20.85 -1.04
N HIS A 379 -7.67 -21.69 -1.82
CA HIS A 379 -8.29 -22.91 -1.31
C HIS A 379 -7.26 -23.89 -0.74
N THR A 380 -6.27 -24.27 -1.55
CA THR A 380 -5.31 -25.29 -1.17
C THR A 380 -4.35 -24.81 -0.08
N VAL A 381 -3.91 -23.54 -0.12
CA VAL A 381 -2.91 -23.00 0.81
C VAL A 381 -3.54 -22.42 2.07
N PHE A 382 -4.56 -21.57 1.94
CA PHE A 382 -5.17 -20.88 3.09
C PHE A 382 -6.39 -21.60 3.66
N GLY A 383 -6.92 -22.61 2.96
CA GLY A 383 -8.15 -23.32 3.33
C GLY A 383 -9.42 -22.54 3.00
N TRP A 384 -9.35 -21.57 2.10
CA TRP A 384 -10.48 -20.69 1.75
C TRP A 384 -11.40 -21.37 0.72
N ASP A 385 -12.70 -21.48 1.01
CA ASP A 385 -13.64 -22.23 0.15
C ASP A 385 -14.08 -21.49 -1.13
N GLY A 386 -13.51 -20.30 -1.38
CA GLY A 386 -13.73 -19.53 -2.60
C GLY A 386 -15.12 -18.90 -2.73
N VAL A 387 -16.01 -19.11 -1.76
CA VAL A 387 -17.30 -18.44 -1.72
C VAL A 387 -17.09 -17.03 -1.19
N THR A 388 -17.19 -16.05 -2.07
CA THR A 388 -17.31 -14.64 -1.69
C THR A 388 -18.75 -14.22 -1.92
N ASP A 389 -19.54 -14.10 -0.85
CA ASP A 389 -20.93 -13.60 -0.93
C ASP A 389 -21.00 -12.15 -1.44
N ASN A 390 -19.87 -11.45 -1.46
CA ASN A 390 -19.75 -10.12 -2.02
C ASN A 390 -19.22 -10.25 -3.46
N PRO A 391 -20.06 -10.13 -4.50
CA PRO A 391 -19.56 -10.04 -5.87
C PRO A 391 -18.58 -8.87 -5.88
N PHE A 392 -17.33 -9.13 -6.29
CA PHE A 392 -16.21 -8.19 -6.29
C PHE A 392 -16.75 -6.78 -6.44
N ARG A 393 -16.75 -6.00 -5.34
CA ARG A 393 -17.17 -4.61 -5.41
C ARG A 393 -16.13 -3.94 -6.29
N SER A 394 -16.38 -3.92 -7.59
CA SER A 394 -15.62 -3.11 -8.51
C SER A 394 -15.80 -1.72 -7.94
N HIS A 395 -14.76 -1.19 -7.29
CA HIS A 395 -14.79 0.18 -6.85
C HIS A 395 -15.20 0.98 -8.08
N ARG A 396 -16.43 1.51 -8.07
CA ARG A 396 -17.03 2.19 -9.22
C ARG A 396 -16.41 3.57 -9.41
N HIS A 397 -15.19 3.79 -8.92
CA HIS A 397 -14.32 4.83 -9.43
C HIS A 397 -14.06 4.47 -10.90
N ARG A 398 -14.99 4.93 -11.75
CA ARG A 398 -14.86 4.87 -13.19
C ARG A 398 -13.61 5.67 -13.48
N ILE A 399 -12.51 4.97 -13.74
CA ILE A 399 -11.30 5.59 -14.24
C ILE A 399 -11.71 6.37 -15.48
N PRO A 400 -11.63 7.71 -15.47
CA PRO A 400 -11.98 8.49 -16.64
C PRO A 400 -11.18 7.96 -17.83
N LYS A 401 -11.84 7.70 -18.96
CA LYS A 401 -11.16 7.16 -20.16
C LYS A 401 -10.00 8.05 -20.61
N ASN A 402 -10.06 9.33 -20.25
CA ASN A 402 -9.08 10.36 -20.60
C ASN A 402 -8.28 10.84 -19.37
N ALA A 403 -8.15 10.01 -18.32
CA ALA A 403 -7.36 10.38 -17.15
C ALA A 403 -5.89 10.65 -17.51
N MET A 404 -5.35 9.91 -18.48
CA MET A 404 -4.01 10.11 -19.04
C MET A 404 -4.08 10.27 -20.55
N SER A 405 -3.21 11.13 -21.08
CA SER A 405 -2.94 11.16 -22.52
C SER A 405 -2.13 9.92 -22.93
N PRO A 406 -2.20 9.49 -24.20
CA PRO A 406 -1.38 8.38 -24.69
C PRO A 406 0.12 8.57 -24.48
N GLY A 407 0.62 9.81 -24.57
CA GLY A 407 2.02 10.14 -24.32
C GLY A 407 2.43 9.97 -22.85
N GLU A 408 1.53 10.30 -21.91
CA GLU A 408 1.76 10.08 -20.48
C GLU A 408 1.78 8.58 -20.15
N GLU A 409 0.86 7.79 -20.72
CA GLU A 409 0.86 6.34 -20.52
C GLU A 409 2.14 5.70 -21.06
N ALA A 410 2.58 6.08 -22.26
CA ALA A 410 3.82 5.59 -22.85
C ALA A 410 5.04 5.96 -22.00
N PHE A 411 5.08 7.20 -21.47
CA PHE A 411 6.12 7.66 -20.56
C PHE A 411 6.14 6.82 -19.27
N LEU A 412 5.00 6.65 -18.61
CA LEU A 412 4.92 5.90 -17.35
C LEU A 412 5.24 4.41 -17.55
N LYS A 413 4.82 3.80 -18.65
CA LYS A 413 5.22 2.43 -18.98
C LYS A 413 6.73 2.30 -19.13
N LYS A 414 7.38 3.27 -19.78
CA LYS A 414 8.84 3.30 -19.93
C LYS A 414 9.56 3.43 -18.59
N VAL A 415 9.10 4.33 -17.73
CA VAL A 415 9.67 4.50 -16.38
C VAL A 415 9.51 3.23 -15.55
N ASN A 416 8.36 2.58 -15.64
CA ASN A 416 7.99 1.39 -14.85
C ASN A 416 8.40 0.07 -15.51
N THR A 417 9.48 0.04 -16.29
CA THR A 417 9.90 -1.17 -17.02
C THR A 417 10.24 -2.33 -16.08
N PHE A 418 10.77 -2.07 -14.88
CA PHE A 418 11.09 -3.13 -13.91
C PHE A 418 9.85 -3.67 -13.22
N ASP A 419 8.84 -2.84 -12.95
CA ASP A 419 7.54 -3.33 -12.48
C ASP A 419 6.85 -4.21 -13.53
N TYR A 420 6.96 -3.88 -14.82
CA TYR A 420 6.46 -4.74 -15.90
C TYR A 420 7.21 -6.07 -15.96
N GLU A 421 8.54 -6.06 -15.82
CA GLU A 421 9.33 -7.29 -15.78
C GLU A 421 9.01 -8.15 -14.56
N LEU A 422 8.82 -7.54 -13.39
CA LEU A 422 8.38 -8.21 -12.17
C LEU A 422 6.96 -8.77 -12.31
N TYR A 423 6.04 -8.03 -12.95
CA TYR A 423 4.66 -8.46 -13.18
C TYR A 423 4.59 -9.69 -14.07
N GLU A 424 5.34 -9.73 -15.18
CA GLU A 424 5.39 -10.92 -16.04
C GLU A 424 6.01 -12.13 -15.33
N PHE A 425 7.08 -11.92 -14.55
CA PHE A 425 7.64 -12.97 -13.68
C PHE A 425 6.61 -13.47 -12.66
N GLY A 426 5.86 -12.56 -12.04
CA GLY A 426 4.79 -12.89 -11.09
C GLY A 426 3.61 -13.63 -11.71
N LYS A 427 3.23 -13.32 -12.96
CA LYS A 427 2.20 -14.06 -13.71
C LYS A 427 2.58 -15.51 -13.92
N GLU A 428 3.83 -15.77 -14.31
CA GLU A 428 4.33 -17.12 -14.48
C GLU A 428 4.31 -17.89 -13.15
N LEU A 429 4.80 -17.29 -12.06
CA LEU A 429 4.73 -17.91 -10.73
C LEU A 429 3.29 -18.18 -10.27
N ALA A 430 2.37 -17.23 -10.51
CA ALA A 430 0.96 -17.38 -10.16
C ALA A 430 0.31 -18.54 -10.94
N LEU A 431 0.60 -18.67 -12.24
CA LEU A 431 0.11 -19.77 -13.06
C LEU A 431 0.62 -21.12 -12.55
N GLN A 432 1.92 -21.24 -12.30
CA GLN A 432 2.55 -22.46 -11.79
C GLN A 432 1.94 -22.90 -10.46
N ARG A 433 1.76 -21.97 -9.52
CA ARG A 433 1.16 -22.24 -8.21
C ARG A 433 -0.30 -22.63 -8.32
N THR A 434 -1.06 -22.00 -9.21
CA THR A 434 -2.43 -22.39 -9.50
C THR A 434 -2.50 -23.83 -10.02
N LEU A 435 -1.65 -24.20 -10.98
CA LEU A 435 -1.61 -25.57 -11.52
C LEU A 435 -1.27 -26.58 -10.43
N GLN A 436 -0.28 -26.28 -9.60
CA GLN A 436 0.09 -27.14 -8.46
C GLN A 436 -1.07 -27.29 -7.46
N ALA A 437 -1.74 -26.19 -7.11
CA ALA A 437 -2.87 -26.22 -6.21
C ALA A 437 -4.04 -27.06 -6.75
N LYS A 438 -4.30 -26.99 -8.05
CA LYS A 438 -5.29 -27.83 -8.75
C LYS A 438 -4.91 -29.32 -8.69
N LEU A 439 -3.66 -29.67 -9.02
CA LEU A 439 -3.20 -31.06 -8.98
C LEU A 439 -3.38 -31.69 -7.60
N ARG A 440 -3.07 -30.95 -6.53
CA ARG A 440 -3.25 -31.41 -5.14
C ARG A 440 -4.70 -31.53 -4.69
N SER A 441 -5.61 -30.80 -5.33
CA SER A 441 -7.05 -30.89 -4.98
C SER A 441 -7.72 -32.17 -5.53
N VAL A 442 -7.04 -32.88 -6.43
CA VAL A 442 -7.51 -34.13 -7.04
C VAL A 442 -6.97 -35.36 -6.31
N SER A 443 -5.80 -35.24 -5.66
CA SER A 443 -5.19 -36.27 -4.82
C SER A 443 -5.82 -36.30 -3.43
#